data_AF-A0A2G6FJG0-F1
#
_entry.id   AF-A0A2G6FJG0-F1
#
_cell.length_a   1.000
_cell.length_b   1.000
_cell.length_c   1.000
_cell.angle_alpha   90.00
_cell.angle_beta   90.00
_cell.angle_gamma   90.00
#
_symmetry.space_group_name_H-M   'P 1'
#
loop_
_entity.id
_entity.type
_entity.pdbx_description
1 polymer ?
#
loop_
_entity_poly.entity_id
_entity_poly.type
_entity_poly.pdbx_seq_one_letter_code
_entity_poly.pdbx_strand_id
1 'polypeptide(L)'
;MTNLDILMVILRVSISAFVPLCFLAVCVTMERRVAGFVQDRSGPNRAGIFCFRAGGLVQNLADGIKLAFKEDVISKHIKHKFFFVVAPMISMTAAIISFALVPFADTLVLDGKSYVMQGIPWDMGILWFLAIAGFSVYGIILAGWSSTNKYGLLGSLRSAAQVISYEIPMGLALISLLIVYGSVNLSDIARFQSQNLFGFIPMWGIILQPLAAVIFIVAAFAECNRTPFDLAEGESEIVAGFHVEYSAMKFAVFFMGEYVAMFASSAIIVTLFFGGYNIPFFATETLIKGVKPVALVLMLLLPVIMYFFTGWIRKNNASQYPRENDPRKFEATVYIRCFWALTLVIELLLLFMLVFARPEQNMTHIFVAALQIVTFLVKVTMMLFVYVWVRWTIPRFRYDQLQRLGWEKLLPLSLLNIFITGAVVVALG
;
A
#
# COMPACT_ATOMS: atom_id res chain seq x y z
N MET A 1 5.32 32.05 7.31
CA MET A 1 5.18 31.00 6.28
C MET A 1 4.78 31.69 4.98
N THR A 2 5.49 31.44 3.89
CA THR A 2 5.14 31.93 2.56
C THR A 2 3.93 31.15 2.01
N ASN A 3 3.22 31.69 1.01
CA ASN A 3 2.11 31.00 0.36
C ASN A 3 2.52 29.63 -0.20
N LEU A 4 3.77 29.51 -0.68
CA LEU A 4 4.36 28.26 -1.14
C LEU A 4 4.52 27.25 0.00
N ASP A 5 4.95 27.68 1.19
CA ASP A 5 5.07 26.79 2.36
C ASP A 5 3.71 26.20 2.76
N ILE A 6 2.66 27.02 2.76
CA ILE A 6 1.28 26.58 3.08
C ILE A 6 0.78 25.60 2.02
N LEU A 7 0.97 25.93 0.73
CA LEU A 7 0.59 25.04 -0.38
C LEU A 7 1.28 23.68 -0.28
N MET A 8 2.59 23.66 0.03
CA MET A 8 3.36 22.43 0.19
C MET A 8 2.90 21.61 1.39
N VAL A 9 2.55 22.23 2.51
CA VAL A 9 1.95 21.53 3.66
C VAL A 9 0.63 20.87 3.26
N ILE A 10 -0.28 21.63 2.64
CA ILE A 10 -1.59 21.12 2.23
C ILE A 10 -1.45 19.98 1.23
N LEU A 11 -0.57 20.13 0.24
CA LEU A 11 -0.33 19.12 -0.80
C LEU A 11 0.20 17.82 -0.20
N ARG A 12 1.19 17.87 0.69
CA ARG A 12 1.76 16.66 1.33
C ARG A 12 0.76 15.93 2.21
N VAL A 13 0.02 16.67 3.05
CA VAL A 13 -1.02 16.08 3.92
C VAL A 13 -2.14 15.50 3.08
N SER A 14 -2.54 16.18 2.00
CA SER A 14 -3.57 15.72 1.08
C SER A 14 -3.14 14.46 0.33
N ILE A 15 -1.91 14.42 -0.20
CA ILE A 15 -1.36 13.20 -0.83
C ILE A 15 -1.38 12.04 0.17
N SER A 16 -0.91 12.27 1.40
CA SER A 16 -0.91 11.26 2.45
C SER A 16 -2.32 10.74 2.79
N ALA A 17 -3.34 11.59 2.83
CA ALA A 17 -4.68 11.16 3.21
C ALA A 17 -5.46 10.55 2.04
N PHE A 18 -5.39 11.17 0.86
CA PHE A 18 -6.23 10.80 -0.29
C PHE A 18 -5.65 9.67 -1.13
N VAL A 19 -4.32 9.53 -1.23
CA VAL A 19 -3.73 8.45 -2.05
C VAL A 19 -4.17 7.07 -1.56
N PRO A 20 -4.08 6.71 -0.26
CA PRO A 20 -4.55 5.41 0.23
C PRO A 20 -6.05 5.18 -0.04
N LEU A 21 -6.88 6.23 0.10
CA LEU A 21 -8.32 6.15 -0.14
C LEU A 21 -8.65 5.93 -1.62
N CYS A 22 -7.99 6.64 -2.53
CA CYS A 22 -8.15 6.46 -3.97
C CYS A 22 -7.66 5.06 -4.40
N PHE A 23 -6.60 4.56 -3.77
CA PHE A 23 -6.04 3.25 -4.09
C PHE A 23 -6.96 2.09 -3.67
N LEU A 24 -7.90 2.32 -2.75
CA LEU A 24 -8.91 1.34 -2.35
C LEU A 24 -9.68 0.76 -3.56
N ALA A 25 -10.10 1.63 -4.48
CA ALA A 25 -10.82 1.19 -5.67
C ALA A 25 -9.94 0.28 -6.55
N VAL A 26 -8.64 0.56 -6.62
CA VAL A 26 -7.69 -0.28 -7.36
C VAL A 26 -7.52 -1.62 -6.63
N CYS A 27 -7.28 -1.61 -5.32
CA CYS A 27 -7.11 -2.83 -4.52
C CYS A 27 -8.30 -3.78 -4.64
N VAL A 28 -9.53 -3.29 -4.48
CA VAL A 28 -10.74 -4.12 -4.52
C VAL A 28 -10.95 -4.72 -5.92
N THR A 29 -10.74 -3.94 -6.99
CA THR A 29 -10.86 -4.47 -8.36
C THR A 29 -9.75 -5.45 -8.69
N MET A 30 -8.52 -5.14 -8.30
CA MET A 30 -7.36 -6.01 -8.49
C MET A 30 -7.61 -7.35 -7.80
N GLU A 31 -8.03 -7.34 -6.54
CA GLU A 31 -8.28 -8.56 -5.80
C GLU A 31 -9.36 -9.44 -6.44
N ARG A 32 -10.51 -8.86 -6.81
CA ARG A 32 -11.60 -9.60 -7.47
C ARG A 32 -11.17 -10.20 -8.81
N ARG A 33 -10.28 -9.53 -9.55
CA ARG A 33 -9.79 -9.99 -10.85
C ARG A 33 -8.72 -11.07 -10.71
N VAL A 34 -7.76 -10.89 -9.82
CA VAL A 34 -6.73 -11.89 -9.54
C VAL A 34 -7.35 -13.15 -8.95
N ALA A 35 -8.32 -13.01 -8.04
CA ALA A 35 -9.12 -14.13 -7.53
C ALA A 35 -9.77 -14.92 -8.66
N GLY A 36 -10.42 -14.22 -9.60
CA GLY A 36 -11.01 -14.85 -10.77
C GLY A 36 -9.96 -15.59 -11.59
N PHE A 37 -8.83 -14.94 -11.88
CA PHE A 37 -7.74 -15.53 -12.65
C PHE A 37 -7.18 -16.81 -12.02
N VAL A 38 -6.91 -16.82 -10.70
CA VAL A 38 -6.40 -18.00 -9.99
C VAL A 38 -7.42 -19.16 -10.01
N GLN A 39 -8.71 -18.83 -10.01
CA GLN A 39 -9.80 -19.81 -10.02
C GLN A 39 -10.27 -20.20 -11.44
N ASP A 40 -9.53 -19.80 -12.47
CA ASP A 40 -9.90 -19.98 -13.89
C ASP A 40 -11.33 -19.49 -14.22
N ARG A 41 -11.72 -18.35 -13.63
CA ARG A 41 -12.98 -17.67 -13.92
C ARG A 41 -12.79 -16.20 -14.22
N SER A 42 -13.74 -15.62 -14.93
CA SER A 42 -13.71 -14.18 -15.20
C SER A 42 -14.04 -13.37 -13.95
N GLY A 43 -13.28 -12.28 -13.72
CA GLY A 43 -13.61 -11.25 -12.74
C GLY A 43 -14.83 -10.40 -13.12
N PRO A 44 -15.12 -9.32 -12.36
CA PRO A 44 -16.29 -8.47 -12.58
C PRO A 44 -16.31 -7.82 -13.97
N ASN A 45 -17.28 -8.21 -14.80
CA ASN A 45 -17.40 -7.78 -16.20
C ASN A 45 -18.85 -7.43 -16.63
N ARG A 46 -19.76 -7.21 -15.66
CA ARG A 46 -21.20 -7.01 -15.90
C ARG A 46 -21.67 -5.58 -15.66
N ALA A 47 -21.30 -4.95 -14.55
CA ALA A 47 -21.70 -3.58 -14.25
C ALA A 47 -21.03 -2.58 -15.20
N GLY A 48 -21.82 -1.68 -15.78
CA GLY A 48 -21.34 -0.61 -16.65
C GLY A 48 -22.27 0.59 -16.62
N ILE A 49 -21.70 1.78 -16.81
CA ILE A 49 -22.43 3.04 -16.91
C ILE A 49 -22.39 3.46 -18.38
N PHE A 50 -23.55 3.73 -18.99
CA PHE A 50 -23.65 4.09 -20.42
C PHE A 50 -22.86 3.15 -21.35
N CYS A 51 -22.96 1.84 -21.13
CA CYS A 51 -22.22 0.79 -21.86
C CYS A 51 -20.70 0.71 -21.61
N PHE A 52 -20.15 1.46 -20.65
CA PHE A 52 -18.74 1.42 -20.26
C PHE A 52 -18.53 0.67 -18.94
N ARG A 53 -17.77 -0.43 -18.95
CA ARG A 53 -17.55 -1.28 -17.75
C ARG A 53 -16.32 -0.89 -16.90
N ALA A 54 -15.45 -0.01 -17.38
CA ALA A 54 -14.25 0.45 -16.65
C ALA A 54 -13.37 -0.67 -16.06
N GLY A 55 -13.28 -1.84 -16.73
CA GLY A 55 -12.56 -2.99 -16.18
C GLY A 55 -13.10 -3.47 -14.82
N GLY A 56 -14.37 -3.26 -14.51
CA GLY A 56 -14.98 -3.64 -13.23
C GLY A 56 -14.85 -2.58 -12.12
N LEU A 57 -14.22 -1.43 -12.37
CA LEU A 57 -14.19 -0.31 -11.42
C LEU A 57 -15.61 0.26 -11.15
N VAL A 58 -16.50 0.18 -12.15
CA VAL A 58 -17.92 0.57 -11.98
C VAL A 58 -18.60 -0.25 -10.88
N GLN A 59 -18.21 -1.51 -10.69
CA GLN A 59 -18.77 -2.34 -9.62
C GLN A 59 -18.42 -1.77 -8.25
N ASN A 60 -17.20 -1.26 -8.06
CA ASN A 60 -16.80 -0.70 -6.77
C ASN A 60 -17.58 0.58 -6.47
N LEU A 61 -17.85 1.40 -7.49
CA LEU A 61 -18.72 2.57 -7.34
C LEU A 61 -20.14 2.16 -6.95
N ALA A 62 -20.70 1.14 -7.61
CA ALA A 62 -22.03 0.61 -7.28
C ALA A 62 -22.08 0.05 -5.84
N ASP A 63 -21.03 -0.64 -5.40
CA ASP A 63 -20.91 -1.15 -4.03
C ASP A 63 -20.84 0.00 -3.01
N GLY A 64 -20.08 1.06 -3.31
CA GLY A 64 -20.01 2.26 -2.47
C GLY A 64 -21.36 2.97 -2.34
N ILE A 65 -22.05 3.20 -3.46
CA ILE A 65 -23.41 3.80 -3.46
C ILE A 65 -24.38 2.91 -2.68
N LYS A 66 -24.35 1.60 -2.93
CA LYS A 66 -25.18 0.63 -2.21
C LYS A 66 -24.95 0.75 -0.70
N LEU A 67 -23.71 0.74 -0.24
CA LEU A 67 -23.39 0.79 1.19
C LEU A 67 -23.77 2.13 1.84
N ALA A 68 -23.70 3.24 1.08
CA ALA A 68 -24.11 4.56 1.56
C ALA A 68 -25.63 4.71 1.73
N PHE A 69 -26.43 4.14 0.82
CA PHE A 69 -27.90 4.19 0.89
C PHE A 69 -28.53 3.00 1.61
N LYS A 70 -27.74 1.97 1.96
CA LYS A 70 -28.23 0.83 2.73
C LYS A 70 -28.64 1.28 4.13
N GLU A 71 -29.73 0.69 4.63
CA GLU A 71 -30.22 0.97 5.97
C GLU A 71 -29.17 0.65 7.04
N ASP A 72 -28.88 1.67 7.86
CA ASP A 72 -27.98 1.55 9.00
C ASP A 72 -28.74 1.10 10.25
N VAL A 73 -28.76 -0.21 10.48
CA VAL A 73 -29.45 -0.83 11.62
C VAL A 73 -28.53 -0.89 12.83
N ILE A 74 -29.03 -0.44 13.98
CA ILE A 74 -28.40 -0.67 15.28
C ILE A 74 -29.33 -1.53 16.12
N SER A 75 -28.90 -2.76 16.41
CA SER A 75 -29.67 -3.73 17.18
C SER A 75 -30.02 -3.20 18.58
N LYS A 76 -31.25 -3.44 19.06
CA LYS A 76 -31.75 -2.94 20.36
C LYS A 76 -30.96 -3.45 21.57
N HIS A 77 -30.33 -4.61 21.44
CA HIS A 77 -29.56 -5.23 22.53
C HIS A 77 -28.20 -4.54 22.76
N ILE A 78 -27.73 -3.72 21.82
CA ILE A 78 -26.49 -2.94 21.92
C ILE A 78 -26.68 -1.81 22.94
N LYS A 79 -26.06 -1.99 24.11
CA LYS A 79 -26.12 -1.03 25.23
C LYS A 79 -25.28 0.21 24.97
N HIS A 80 -24.09 0.05 24.38
CA HIS A 80 -23.09 1.10 24.25
C HIS A 80 -22.96 1.62 22.81
N LYS A 81 -23.97 2.38 22.37
CA LYS A 81 -24.05 2.90 20.98
C LYS A 81 -22.86 3.79 20.59
N PHE A 82 -22.33 4.59 21.53
CA PHE A 82 -21.18 5.46 21.26
C PHE A 82 -19.96 4.66 20.79
N PHE A 83 -19.53 3.66 21.56
CA PHE A 83 -18.38 2.82 21.20
C PHE A 83 -18.64 2.01 19.93
N PHE A 84 -19.88 1.56 19.71
CA PHE A 84 -20.26 0.85 18.50
C PHE A 84 -20.02 1.68 17.23
N VAL A 85 -20.38 2.96 17.25
CA VAL A 85 -20.18 3.88 16.10
C VAL A 85 -18.72 4.31 15.96
N VAL A 86 -18.01 4.50 17.07
CA VAL A 86 -16.62 5.00 17.09
C VAL A 86 -15.59 3.93 16.71
N ALA A 87 -15.84 2.65 17.04
CA ALA A 87 -14.90 1.57 16.76
C ALA A 87 -14.41 1.48 15.29
N PRO A 88 -15.29 1.51 14.26
CA PRO A 88 -14.84 1.55 12.87
C PRO A 88 -14.01 2.80 12.55
N MET A 89 -14.36 3.96 13.12
CA MET A 89 -13.65 5.21 12.87
C MET A 89 -12.23 5.17 13.44
N ILE A 90 -12.02 4.52 14.59
CA ILE A 90 -10.68 4.32 15.17
C ILE A 90 -9.81 3.51 14.23
N SER A 91 -10.29 2.36 13.76
CA SER A 91 -9.54 1.48 12.86
C SER A 91 -9.18 2.19 11.54
N MET A 92 -10.13 2.89 10.94
CA MET A 92 -9.91 3.64 9.70
C MET A 92 -8.93 4.81 9.88
N THR A 93 -9.04 5.55 10.98
CA THR A 93 -8.15 6.68 11.27
C THR A 93 -6.73 6.20 11.51
N ALA A 94 -6.54 5.12 12.27
CA ALA A 94 -5.24 4.51 12.49
C ALA A 94 -4.60 4.07 11.16
N ALA A 95 -5.38 3.46 10.26
CA ALA A 95 -4.91 3.04 8.94
C ALA A 95 -4.44 4.22 8.06
N ILE A 96 -5.19 5.33 8.03
CA ILE A 96 -4.81 6.54 7.26
C ILE A 96 -3.55 7.19 7.85
N ILE A 97 -3.48 7.35 9.18
CA ILE A 97 -2.34 7.99 9.84
C ILE A 97 -1.06 7.16 9.67
N SER A 98 -1.18 5.82 9.58
CA SER A 98 -0.03 4.92 9.38
C SER A 98 0.76 5.23 8.11
N PHE A 99 0.10 5.71 7.04
CA PHE A 99 0.78 6.10 5.81
C PHE A 99 1.45 7.49 5.89
N ALA A 100 1.10 8.33 6.87
CA ALA A 100 1.55 9.72 6.92
C ALA A 100 3.06 9.92 7.09
N LEU A 101 3.74 8.91 7.62
CA LEU A 101 5.19 8.90 7.79
C LEU A 101 5.94 8.51 6.51
N VAL A 102 5.27 7.85 5.56
CA VAL A 102 5.96 7.21 4.45
C VAL A 102 6.41 8.28 3.44
N PRO A 103 7.72 8.36 3.13
CA PRO A 103 8.20 9.28 2.13
C PRO A 103 7.83 8.78 0.73
N PHE A 104 7.18 9.62 -0.05
CA PHE A 104 6.78 9.32 -1.42
C PHE A 104 7.78 9.85 -2.47
N ALA A 105 8.67 10.76 -2.08
CA ALA A 105 9.80 11.26 -2.86
C ALA A 105 10.92 11.73 -1.92
N ASP A 106 12.08 12.09 -2.49
CA ASP A 106 13.15 12.76 -1.74
C ASP A 106 12.78 14.22 -1.40
N THR A 107 13.64 14.93 -0.66
CA THR A 107 13.44 16.34 -0.37
C THR A 107 13.39 17.16 -1.65
N LEU A 108 12.27 17.85 -1.84
CA LEU A 108 12.10 18.78 -2.94
C LEU A 108 12.73 20.12 -2.55
N VAL A 109 13.69 20.59 -3.37
CA VAL A 109 14.26 21.93 -3.22
C VAL A 109 13.55 22.87 -4.19
N LEU A 110 12.84 23.87 -3.67
CA LEU A 110 12.17 24.92 -4.44
C LEU A 110 12.64 26.27 -3.91
N ASP A 111 13.11 27.15 -4.80
CA ASP A 111 13.53 28.52 -4.46
C ASP A 111 14.50 28.59 -3.25
N GLY A 112 15.42 27.63 -3.15
CA GLY A 112 16.40 27.53 -2.05
C GLY A 112 15.84 26.98 -0.73
N LYS A 113 14.57 26.58 -0.68
CA LYS A 113 13.96 25.92 0.49
C LYS A 113 13.79 24.43 0.25
N SER A 114 14.08 23.63 1.28
CA SER A 114 13.91 22.17 1.26
C SER A 114 12.58 21.75 1.88
N TYR A 115 11.85 20.90 1.18
CA TYR A 115 10.58 20.31 1.62
C TYR A 115 10.69 18.80 1.64
N VAL A 116 10.60 18.19 2.83
CA VAL A 116 10.51 16.73 2.96
C VAL A 116 9.17 16.26 2.42
N MET A 117 9.19 15.27 1.52
CA MET A 117 8.03 14.69 0.85
C MET A 117 7.41 13.55 1.65
N GLN A 118 6.96 13.91 2.85
CA GLN A 118 6.20 13.08 3.79
C GLN A 118 4.95 13.85 4.23
N GLY A 119 3.90 13.14 4.61
CA GLY A 119 2.67 13.77 5.14
C GLY A 119 2.96 14.52 6.44
N ILE A 120 3.60 13.84 7.39
CA ILE A 120 4.01 14.38 8.68
C ILE A 120 5.49 14.03 8.89
N PRO A 121 6.42 15.00 8.78
CA PRO A 121 7.82 14.79 9.12
C PRO A 121 7.93 14.67 10.63
N TRP A 122 8.00 13.45 11.14
CA TRP A 122 8.00 13.16 12.58
C TRP A 122 9.34 12.57 13.01
N ASP A 123 9.92 13.11 14.09
CA ASP A 123 11.27 12.73 14.55
C ASP A 123 11.35 11.27 15.02
N MET A 124 10.25 10.72 15.54
CA MET A 124 10.21 9.30 15.94
C MET A 124 10.13 8.34 14.75
N GLY A 125 9.92 8.85 13.53
CA GLY A 125 9.90 8.09 12.28
C GLY A 125 9.06 6.82 12.37
N ILE A 126 9.70 5.67 12.17
CA ILE A 126 9.04 4.36 12.13
C ILE A 126 8.46 3.88 13.47
N LEU A 127 8.91 4.41 14.61
CA LEU A 127 8.36 4.07 15.92
C LEU A 127 6.90 4.54 16.07
N TRP A 128 6.55 5.63 15.39
CA TRP A 128 5.17 6.12 15.35
C TRP A 128 4.25 5.14 14.61
N PHE A 129 4.73 4.48 13.55
CA PHE A 129 3.93 3.44 12.88
C PHE A 129 3.60 2.29 13.83
N LEU A 130 4.57 1.78 14.60
CA LEU A 130 4.33 0.74 15.60
C LEU A 130 3.28 1.20 16.62
N ALA A 131 3.38 2.43 17.13
CA ALA A 131 2.40 2.96 18.08
C ALA A 131 0.98 3.05 17.50
N ILE A 132 0.84 3.47 16.23
CA ILE A 132 -0.47 3.57 15.56
C ILE A 132 -1.02 2.20 15.15
N ALA A 133 -0.15 1.25 14.75
CA ALA A 133 -0.55 -0.13 14.47
C ALA A 133 -1.19 -0.76 15.71
N GLY A 134 -0.54 -0.68 16.87
CA GLY A 134 -1.11 -1.12 18.14
C GLY A 134 -2.41 -0.39 18.53
N PHE A 135 -2.55 0.90 18.17
CA PHE A 135 -3.80 1.63 18.39
C PHE A 135 -4.98 1.09 17.55
N SER A 136 -4.71 0.53 16.36
CA SER A 136 -5.75 -0.04 15.49
C SER A 136 -6.48 -1.23 16.14
N VAL A 137 -5.78 -1.99 16.98
CA VAL A 137 -6.32 -3.16 17.71
C VAL A 137 -7.44 -2.77 18.67
N TYR A 138 -7.37 -1.57 19.26
CA TYR A 138 -8.45 -1.06 20.11
C TYR A 138 -9.76 -0.91 19.34
N GLY A 139 -9.70 -0.55 18.05
CA GLY A 139 -10.88 -0.52 17.17
C GLY A 139 -11.54 -1.89 17.06
N ILE A 140 -10.75 -2.95 16.88
CA ILE A 140 -11.21 -4.34 16.78
C ILE A 140 -11.84 -4.81 18.10
N ILE A 141 -11.17 -4.59 19.24
CA ILE A 141 -11.66 -5.02 20.56
C ILE A 141 -12.96 -4.29 20.91
N LEU A 142 -12.99 -2.96 20.74
CA LEU A 142 -14.18 -2.14 21.01
C LEU A 142 -15.36 -2.54 20.13
N ALA A 143 -15.13 -2.91 18.87
CA ALA A 143 -16.16 -3.40 17.98
C ALA A 143 -16.83 -4.67 18.52
N GLY A 144 -16.03 -5.69 18.87
CA GLY A 144 -16.58 -6.94 19.40
C GLY A 144 -17.23 -6.79 20.77
N TRP A 145 -16.68 -5.97 21.66
CA TRP A 145 -17.26 -5.73 22.99
C TRP A 145 -18.56 -4.92 22.92
N SER A 146 -18.58 -3.85 22.12
CA SER A 146 -19.77 -3.00 21.97
C SER A 146 -20.91 -3.69 21.24
N SER A 147 -20.62 -4.72 20.42
CA SER A 147 -21.63 -5.55 19.74
C SER A 147 -22.56 -6.28 20.72
N THR A 148 -22.15 -6.48 21.99
CA THR A 148 -22.90 -7.24 23.01
C THR A 148 -23.30 -8.67 22.59
N ASN A 149 -22.66 -9.22 21.56
CA ASN A 149 -22.82 -10.59 21.07
C ASN A 149 -21.58 -11.42 21.46
N LYS A 150 -21.80 -12.60 22.06
CA LYS A 150 -20.71 -13.48 22.51
C LYS A 150 -19.81 -13.95 21.36
N TYR A 151 -20.39 -14.21 20.18
CA TYR A 151 -19.62 -14.64 19.01
C TYR A 151 -18.74 -13.50 18.48
N GLY A 152 -19.29 -12.28 18.40
CA GLY A 152 -18.54 -11.09 18.01
C GLY A 152 -17.40 -10.76 18.97
N LEU A 153 -17.62 -10.93 20.28
CA LEU A 153 -16.59 -10.76 21.30
C LEU A 153 -15.48 -11.82 21.20
N LEU A 154 -15.83 -13.10 21.01
CA LEU A 154 -14.83 -14.15 20.85
C LEU A 154 -13.99 -13.96 19.57
N GLY A 155 -14.64 -13.53 18.48
CA GLY A 155 -13.96 -13.20 17.23
C GLY A 155 -12.99 -12.02 17.37
N SER A 156 -13.41 -10.94 18.03
CA SER A 156 -12.53 -9.78 18.26
C SER A 156 -11.35 -10.09 19.16
N LEU A 157 -11.56 -10.87 20.23
CA LEU A 157 -10.48 -11.27 21.14
C LEU A 157 -9.43 -12.13 20.43
N ARG A 158 -9.85 -13.05 19.54
CA ARG A 158 -8.92 -13.88 18.75
C ARG A 158 -8.12 -13.05 17.74
N SER A 159 -8.78 -12.15 17.01
CA SER A 159 -8.10 -11.26 16.06
C SER A 159 -7.14 -10.31 16.79
N ALA A 160 -7.56 -9.72 17.91
CA ALA A 160 -6.68 -8.88 18.72
C ALA A 160 -5.46 -9.64 19.25
N ALA A 161 -5.66 -10.86 19.78
CA ALA A 161 -4.56 -11.70 20.26
C ALA A 161 -3.59 -12.10 19.14
N GLN A 162 -4.08 -12.34 17.93
CA GLN A 162 -3.25 -12.52 16.75
C GLN A 162 -2.42 -11.27 16.46
N VAL A 163 -3.08 -10.12 16.29
CA VAL A 163 -2.43 -8.89 15.84
C VAL A 163 -1.31 -8.50 16.82
N ILE A 164 -1.60 -8.51 18.13
CA ILE A 164 -0.62 -8.24 19.19
C ILE A 164 0.56 -9.23 19.15
N SER A 165 0.28 -10.52 18.92
CA SER A 165 1.34 -11.55 18.91
C SER A 165 2.31 -11.39 17.73
N TYR A 166 1.86 -10.80 16.62
CA TYR A 166 2.70 -10.54 15.45
C TYR A 166 3.32 -9.14 15.46
N GLU A 167 2.79 -8.21 16.24
CA GLU A 167 3.37 -6.89 16.46
C GLU A 167 4.76 -6.98 17.13
N ILE A 168 4.92 -7.91 18.08
CA ILE A 168 6.20 -8.13 18.79
C ILE A 168 7.33 -8.54 17.83
N PRO A 169 7.23 -9.65 17.07
CA PRO A 169 8.28 -10.04 16.13
C PRO A 169 8.46 -9.02 14.99
N MET A 170 7.41 -8.29 14.59
CA MET A 170 7.54 -7.16 13.65
C MET A 170 8.44 -6.05 14.21
N GLY A 171 8.21 -5.64 15.45
CA GLY A 171 9.03 -4.64 16.14
C GLY A 171 10.47 -5.10 16.36
N LEU A 172 10.68 -6.38 16.72
CA LEU A 172 12.04 -6.93 16.87
C LEU A 172 12.78 -7.02 15.53
N ALA A 173 12.12 -7.45 14.46
CA ALA A 173 12.70 -7.44 13.11
C ALA A 173 13.11 -6.01 12.70
N LEU A 174 12.30 -5.01 13.05
CA LEU A 174 12.62 -3.60 12.80
C LEU A 174 13.91 -3.15 13.51
N ILE A 175 14.13 -3.55 14.76
CA ILE A 175 15.34 -3.17 15.52
C ILE A 175 16.62 -3.57 14.77
N SER A 176 16.67 -4.78 14.21
CA SER A 176 17.83 -5.21 13.42
C SER A 176 18.07 -4.32 12.20
N LEU A 177 17.00 -3.84 11.54
CA LEU A 177 17.10 -2.91 10.42
C LEU A 177 17.61 -1.53 10.86
N LEU A 178 17.14 -1.04 12.01
CA LEU A 178 17.55 0.24 12.57
C LEU A 178 19.03 0.27 12.95
N ILE A 179 19.57 -0.84 13.45
CA ILE A 179 21.00 -0.98 13.75
C ILE A 179 21.84 -0.86 12.48
N VAL A 180 21.37 -1.40 11.35
CA VAL A 180 22.08 -1.30 10.06
C VAL A 180 22.03 0.11 9.49
N TYR A 181 20.87 0.77 9.54
CA TYR A 181 20.70 2.09 8.93
C TYR A 181 21.14 3.26 9.82
N GLY A 182 21.24 3.07 11.14
CA GLY A 182 21.63 4.11 12.08
C GLY A 182 20.64 5.26 12.22
N SER A 183 19.41 5.14 11.70
CA SER A 183 18.37 6.17 11.78
C SER A 183 16.98 5.54 11.92
N VAL A 184 16.10 6.23 12.65
CA VAL A 184 14.67 5.89 12.77
C VAL A 184 13.81 6.61 11.71
N ASN A 185 14.36 7.62 11.03
CA ASN A 185 13.63 8.39 10.04
C ASN A 185 13.56 7.65 8.70
N LEU A 186 12.35 7.43 8.19
CA LEU A 186 12.12 6.74 6.92
C LEU A 186 12.75 7.45 5.71
N SER A 187 12.88 8.78 5.74
CA SER A 187 13.55 9.52 4.67
C SER A 187 15.04 9.20 4.61
N ASP A 188 15.69 9.10 5.77
CA ASP A 188 17.12 8.78 5.84
C ASP A 188 17.38 7.32 5.49
N ILE A 189 16.50 6.41 5.93
CA ILE A 189 16.52 4.99 5.53
C ILE A 189 16.41 4.89 4.00
N ALA A 190 15.44 5.58 3.38
CA ALA A 190 15.28 5.57 1.93
C ALA A 190 16.52 6.13 1.23
N ARG A 191 17.13 7.22 1.74
CA ARG A 191 18.37 7.76 1.17
C ARG A 191 19.56 6.82 1.28
N PHE A 192 19.70 6.12 2.40
CA PHE A 192 20.74 5.12 2.59
C PHE A 192 20.63 4.01 1.53
N GLN A 193 19.42 3.56 1.24
CA GLN A 193 19.14 2.52 0.23
C GLN A 193 19.41 2.96 -1.22
N SER A 194 19.68 4.24 -1.45
CA SER A 194 20.07 4.80 -2.75
C SER A 194 21.52 4.46 -3.11
N GLN A 195 22.34 4.11 -2.11
CA GLN A 195 23.73 3.73 -2.30
C GLN A 195 23.85 2.32 -2.91
N ASN A 196 24.95 2.08 -3.62
CA ASN A 196 25.23 0.79 -4.24
C ASN A 196 26.29 0.04 -3.43
N LEU A 197 25.95 -1.17 -3.00
CA LEU A 197 26.85 -2.18 -2.52
C LEU A 197 27.67 -2.75 -3.68
N PHE A 198 29.00 -2.80 -3.53
CA PHE A 198 29.95 -3.26 -4.55
C PHE A 198 29.83 -2.54 -5.91
N GLY A 199 29.22 -1.35 -5.96
CA GLY A 199 28.99 -0.58 -7.18
C GLY A 199 27.83 -1.08 -8.05
N PHE A 200 27.35 -2.32 -7.88
CA PHE A 200 26.35 -2.92 -8.76
C PHE A 200 25.07 -3.42 -8.06
N ILE A 201 25.03 -3.57 -6.73
CA ILE A 201 23.82 -4.02 -6.01
C ILE A 201 23.24 -2.86 -5.23
N PRO A 202 21.98 -2.45 -5.40
CA PRO A 202 21.37 -1.45 -4.52
C PRO A 202 21.39 -1.92 -3.06
N MET A 203 21.67 -1.04 -2.10
CA MET A 203 21.67 -1.34 -0.65
C MET A 203 20.25 -1.48 -0.09
N TRP A 204 19.40 -2.25 -0.77
CA TRP A 204 18.03 -2.52 -0.38
C TRP A 204 17.97 -3.36 0.88
N GLY A 205 17.01 -3.06 1.75
CA GLY A 205 16.87 -3.74 3.04
C GLY A 205 16.66 -5.24 2.91
N ILE A 206 16.04 -5.73 1.83
CA ILE A 206 15.90 -7.17 1.60
C ILE A 206 17.25 -7.89 1.41
N ILE A 207 18.25 -7.19 0.89
CA ILE A 207 19.60 -7.73 0.66
C ILE A 207 20.43 -7.62 1.94
N LEU A 208 20.34 -6.50 2.64
CA LEU A 208 21.06 -6.27 3.89
C LEU A 208 20.54 -7.14 5.04
N GLN A 209 19.22 -7.33 5.11
CA GLN A 209 18.54 -7.99 6.21
C GLN A 209 17.41 -8.91 5.71
N PRO A 210 17.75 -10.02 5.02
CA PRO A 210 16.76 -10.93 4.44
C PRO A 210 15.88 -11.61 5.49
N LEU A 211 16.44 -11.98 6.65
CA LEU A 211 15.69 -12.61 7.72
C LEU A 211 14.68 -11.63 8.35
N ALA A 212 15.10 -10.39 8.61
CA ALA A 212 14.19 -9.34 9.07
C ALA A 212 13.08 -9.07 8.04
N ALA A 213 13.40 -9.06 6.75
CA ALA A 213 12.41 -8.85 5.69
C ALA A 213 11.33 -9.92 5.71
N VAL A 214 11.69 -11.20 5.80
CA VAL A 214 10.72 -12.30 5.85
C VAL A 214 9.85 -12.20 7.11
N ILE A 215 10.46 -11.97 8.28
CA ILE A 215 9.71 -11.87 9.55
C ILE A 215 8.74 -10.68 9.50
N PHE A 216 9.22 -9.52 9.05
CA PHE A 216 8.42 -8.30 8.96
C PHE A 216 7.27 -8.46 7.98
N ILE A 217 7.51 -9.00 6.78
CA ILE A 217 6.46 -9.24 5.78
C ILE A 217 5.41 -10.20 6.33
N VAL A 218 5.81 -11.33 6.92
CA VAL A 218 4.88 -12.31 7.50
C VAL A 218 4.05 -11.69 8.62
N ALA A 219 4.66 -10.89 9.49
CA ALA A 219 3.94 -10.20 10.55
C ALA A 219 2.99 -9.12 10.02
N ALA A 220 3.40 -8.38 9.00
CA ALA A 220 2.57 -7.40 8.31
C ALA A 220 1.34 -8.03 7.64
N PHE A 221 1.47 -9.28 7.13
CA PHE A 221 0.32 -10.07 6.66
C PHE A 221 -0.65 -10.42 7.79
N ALA A 222 -0.14 -10.77 8.98
CA ALA A 222 -0.96 -11.07 10.14
C ALA A 222 -1.67 -9.83 10.70
N GLU A 223 -1.03 -8.67 10.67
CA GLU A 223 -1.61 -7.37 11.05
C GLU A 223 -2.82 -7.00 10.19
N CYS A 224 -2.73 -7.24 8.88
CA CYS A 224 -3.80 -6.90 7.94
C CYS A 224 -5.04 -7.82 8.04
N ASN A 225 -5.03 -8.83 8.92
CA ASN A 225 -6.12 -9.80 9.12
C ASN A 225 -6.63 -10.44 7.82
N ARG A 226 -5.75 -10.64 6.82
CA ARG A 226 -6.11 -11.28 5.54
C ARG A 226 -5.58 -12.69 5.46
N THR A 227 -6.25 -13.53 4.67
CA THR A 227 -5.85 -14.92 4.43
C THR A 227 -4.40 -14.96 3.97
N PRO A 228 -3.54 -15.81 4.56
CA PRO A 228 -3.89 -16.97 5.39
C PRO A 228 -4.11 -16.67 6.89
N PHE A 229 -3.89 -15.44 7.34
CA PHE A 229 -4.01 -14.96 8.72
C PHE A 229 -5.38 -14.30 9.00
N ASP A 230 -6.45 -14.83 8.41
CA ASP A 230 -7.79 -14.28 8.52
C ASP A 230 -8.66 -15.16 9.43
N LEU A 231 -8.54 -14.89 10.73
CA LEU A 231 -9.25 -15.59 11.79
C LEU A 231 -10.61 -14.98 12.11
N ALA A 232 -10.82 -13.72 11.75
CA ALA A 232 -12.07 -13.00 12.02
C ALA A 232 -13.08 -13.13 10.87
N GLU A 233 -12.66 -13.00 9.61
CA GLU A 233 -13.54 -12.98 8.42
C GLU A 233 -13.86 -14.40 7.91
N GLY A 234 -13.07 -15.41 8.31
CA GLY A 234 -13.23 -16.78 7.87
C GLY A 234 -14.63 -17.36 8.10
N GLU A 235 -15.36 -17.65 7.01
CA GLU A 235 -16.69 -18.30 7.05
C GLU A 235 -16.69 -19.66 7.76
N SER A 236 -15.55 -20.36 7.74
CA SER A 236 -15.34 -21.64 8.43
C SER A 236 -14.97 -21.50 9.91
N GLU A 237 -14.73 -20.26 10.37
CA GLU A 237 -14.39 -19.89 11.74
C GLU A 237 -15.61 -19.19 12.41
N ILE A 238 -15.38 -18.31 13.38
CA ILE A 238 -16.44 -17.64 14.16
C ILE A 238 -17.09 -16.51 13.32
N VAL A 239 -17.85 -16.90 12.29
CA VAL A 239 -18.87 -16.12 11.55
C VAL A 239 -18.53 -14.63 11.42
N ALA A 240 -17.50 -14.26 10.65
CA ALA A 240 -17.13 -12.86 10.37
C ALA A 240 -16.73 -11.98 11.59
N GLY A 241 -16.53 -12.57 12.77
CA GLY A 241 -15.90 -11.95 13.92
C GLY A 241 -16.61 -10.68 14.40
N PHE A 242 -15.88 -9.57 14.44
CA PHE A 242 -16.42 -8.29 14.91
C PHE A 242 -17.32 -7.57 13.89
N HIS A 243 -17.42 -8.05 12.64
CA HIS A 243 -18.24 -7.43 11.59
C HIS A 243 -19.73 -7.77 11.69
N VAL A 244 -20.11 -8.80 12.45
CA VAL A 244 -21.45 -9.43 12.43
C VAL A 244 -22.62 -8.45 12.63
N GLU A 245 -22.50 -7.54 13.58
CA GLU A 245 -23.59 -6.62 13.95
C GLU A 245 -23.56 -5.31 13.12
N TYR A 246 -22.56 -5.12 12.26
CA TYR A 246 -22.39 -3.88 11.51
C TYR A 246 -23.13 -3.91 10.16
N SER A 247 -23.89 -2.85 9.88
CA SER A 247 -24.55 -2.62 8.59
C SER A 247 -24.01 -1.36 7.89
N ALA A 248 -24.38 -1.23 6.61
CA ALA A 248 -24.22 -0.04 5.78
C ALA A 248 -22.82 0.58 5.86
N MET A 249 -22.76 1.87 6.20
CA MET A 249 -21.52 2.64 6.20
C MET A 249 -20.54 2.22 7.29
N LYS A 250 -21.00 1.76 8.47
CA LYS A 250 -20.09 1.33 9.54
C LYS A 250 -19.32 0.07 9.15
N PHE A 251 -20.00 -0.88 8.51
CA PHE A 251 -19.34 -2.04 7.89
C PHE A 251 -18.37 -1.60 6.79
N ALA A 252 -18.79 -0.66 5.93
CA ALA A 252 -17.95 -0.14 4.87
C ALA A 252 -16.67 0.50 5.40
N VAL A 253 -16.73 1.27 6.50
CA VAL A 253 -15.58 1.92 7.12
C VAL A 253 -14.57 0.90 7.65
N PHE A 254 -15.02 -0.19 8.25
CA PHE A 254 -14.14 -1.29 8.66
C PHE A 254 -13.43 -1.92 7.47
N PHE A 255 -14.20 -2.31 6.45
CA PHE A 255 -13.64 -2.90 5.24
C PHE A 255 -12.63 -1.94 4.60
N MET A 256 -12.99 -0.66 4.47
CA MET A 256 -12.07 0.35 3.94
C MET A 256 -10.80 0.50 4.79
N GLY A 257 -10.92 0.49 6.11
CA GLY A 257 -9.79 0.53 7.04
C GLY A 257 -8.81 -0.62 6.81
N GLU A 258 -9.29 -1.85 6.64
CA GLU A 258 -8.44 -3.02 6.36
C GLU A 258 -7.68 -2.88 5.02
N TYR A 259 -8.34 -2.37 3.96
CA TYR A 259 -7.66 -2.14 2.68
C TYR A 259 -6.64 -1.00 2.74
N VAL A 260 -6.96 0.07 3.47
CA VAL A 260 -6.03 1.19 3.70
C VAL A 260 -4.85 0.72 4.54
N ALA A 261 -5.06 -0.13 5.55
CA ALA A 261 -3.99 -0.74 6.33
C ALA A 261 -3.09 -1.63 5.47
N MET A 262 -3.67 -2.43 4.57
CA MET A 262 -2.90 -3.22 3.60
C MET A 262 -2.06 -2.34 2.66
N PHE A 263 -2.60 -1.21 2.21
CA PHE A 263 -1.85 -0.22 1.43
C PHE A 263 -0.71 0.40 2.23
N ALA A 264 -0.99 0.87 3.46
CA ALA A 264 0.01 1.48 4.33
C ALA A 264 1.13 0.48 4.70
N SER A 265 0.76 -0.75 5.02
CA SER A 265 1.69 -1.86 5.28
C SER A 265 2.56 -2.16 4.06
N SER A 266 1.98 -2.24 2.86
CA SER A 266 2.72 -2.42 1.61
C SER A 266 3.69 -1.26 1.33
N ALA A 267 3.25 -0.04 1.59
CA ALA A 267 4.08 1.17 1.50
C ALA A 267 5.28 1.13 2.45
N ILE A 268 5.09 0.68 3.69
CA ILE A 268 6.16 0.55 4.67
C ILE A 268 7.13 -0.56 4.28
N ILE A 269 6.65 -1.72 3.83
CA ILE A 269 7.51 -2.81 3.34
C ILE A 269 8.39 -2.32 2.18
N VAL A 270 7.80 -1.59 1.23
CA VAL A 270 8.54 -1.02 0.09
C VAL A 270 9.61 -0.03 0.55
N THR A 271 9.28 0.85 1.50
CA THR A 271 10.22 1.83 2.04
C THR A 271 11.33 1.18 2.86
N LEU A 272 11.04 0.16 3.66
CA LEU A 272 12.03 -0.48 4.52
C LEU A 272 12.93 -1.48 3.77
N PHE A 273 12.41 -2.18 2.76
CA PHE A 273 13.11 -3.31 2.15
C PHE A 273 13.41 -3.17 0.65
N PHE A 274 12.60 -2.42 -0.10
CA PHE A 274 12.69 -2.35 -1.57
C PHE A 274 13.11 -0.98 -2.11
N GLY A 275 13.77 -0.17 -1.27
CA GLY A 275 14.34 1.11 -1.71
C GLY A 275 13.31 2.21 -1.91
N GLY A 276 12.14 2.17 -1.25
CA GLY A 276 11.15 3.25 -1.26
C GLY A 276 10.88 3.84 -2.65
N TYR A 277 11.08 5.15 -2.77
CA TYR A 277 10.93 5.92 -4.02
C TYR A 277 12.17 5.89 -4.93
N ASN A 278 13.26 5.25 -4.53
CA ASN A 278 14.49 5.21 -5.32
C ASN A 278 14.31 4.38 -6.59
N ILE A 279 14.87 4.89 -7.67
CA ILE A 279 15.05 4.13 -8.90
C ILE A 279 16.32 3.29 -8.72
N PRO A 280 16.32 1.99 -9.06
CA PRO A 280 17.52 1.17 -8.96
C PRO A 280 18.71 1.85 -9.64
N PHE A 281 19.86 1.85 -8.97
CA PHE A 281 21.15 2.37 -9.45
C PHE A 281 21.29 3.90 -9.59
N PHE A 282 20.21 4.67 -9.46
CA PHE A 282 20.24 6.12 -9.64
C PHE A 282 19.90 6.86 -8.36
N ALA A 283 20.88 7.59 -7.82
CA ALA A 283 20.66 8.51 -6.73
C ALA A 283 19.92 9.77 -7.17
N THR A 284 19.16 10.40 -6.28
CA THR A 284 18.39 11.61 -6.57
C THR A 284 19.25 12.71 -7.20
N GLU A 285 20.46 12.94 -6.70
CA GLU A 285 21.38 13.94 -7.25
C GLU A 285 21.80 13.63 -8.69
N THR A 286 22.04 12.34 -8.99
CA THR A 286 22.38 11.90 -10.34
C THR A 286 21.19 12.06 -11.29
N LEU A 287 19.97 11.84 -10.81
CA LEU A 287 18.75 12.07 -11.58
C LEU A 287 18.55 13.57 -11.87
N ILE A 288 18.78 14.45 -10.89
CA ILE A 288 18.67 15.91 -11.07
C ILE A 288 19.69 16.42 -12.08
N LYS A 289 20.96 16.01 -11.96
CA LYS A 289 22.02 16.39 -12.91
C LYS A 289 21.79 15.79 -14.30
N GLY A 290 21.23 14.58 -14.35
CA GLY A 290 20.97 13.80 -15.55
C GLY A 290 19.54 13.91 -16.09
N VAL A 291 18.76 14.96 -15.78
CA VAL A 291 17.34 15.00 -16.20
C VAL A 291 17.17 14.94 -17.72
N LYS A 292 18.06 15.57 -18.51
CA LYS A 292 17.96 15.54 -19.98
C LYS A 292 18.09 14.14 -20.58
N PRO A 293 19.15 13.35 -20.27
CA PRO A 293 19.23 11.98 -20.76
C PRO A 293 18.11 11.10 -20.20
N VAL A 294 17.70 11.28 -18.94
CA VAL A 294 16.55 10.53 -18.36
C VAL A 294 15.26 10.83 -19.12
N ALA A 295 14.98 12.10 -19.40
CA ALA A 295 13.80 12.52 -20.16
C ALA A 295 13.84 11.95 -21.58
N LEU A 296 14.99 11.98 -22.27
CA LEU A 296 15.16 11.41 -23.60
C LEU A 296 14.91 9.89 -23.61
N VAL A 297 15.46 9.17 -22.63
CA VAL A 297 15.23 7.73 -22.50
C VAL A 297 13.74 7.44 -22.28
N LEU A 298 13.07 8.17 -21.38
CA LEU A 298 11.64 8.03 -21.15
C LEU A 298 10.81 8.35 -22.41
N MET A 299 11.20 9.37 -23.16
CA MET A 299 10.57 9.78 -24.43
C MET A 299 10.62 8.67 -25.50
N LEU A 300 11.69 7.88 -25.52
CA LEU A 300 11.82 6.73 -26.42
C LEU A 300 11.13 5.48 -25.87
N LEU A 301 11.18 5.27 -24.56
CA LEU A 301 10.75 4.04 -23.90
C LEU A 301 9.22 4.02 -23.70
N LEU A 302 8.60 5.14 -23.34
CA LEU A 302 7.16 5.24 -23.11
C LEU A 302 6.34 4.83 -24.33
N PRO A 303 6.60 5.31 -25.56
CA PRO A 303 5.83 4.89 -26.74
C PRO A 303 6.00 3.39 -27.04
N VAL A 304 7.18 2.83 -26.78
CA VAL A 304 7.47 1.40 -26.96
C VAL A 304 6.68 0.56 -25.95
N ILE A 305 6.74 0.90 -24.65
CA ILE A 305 5.91 0.25 -23.62
C ILE A 305 4.43 0.33 -24.01
N MET A 306 3.99 1.50 -24.48
CA MET A 306 2.59 1.72 -24.84
C MET A 306 2.18 0.93 -26.08
N TYR A 307 3.06 0.75 -27.05
CA TYR A 307 2.83 -0.15 -28.18
C TYR A 307 2.59 -1.59 -27.71
N PHE A 308 3.45 -2.13 -26.85
CA PHE A 308 3.26 -3.48 -26.30
C PHE A 308 2.01 -3.59 -25.43
N PHE A 309 1.76 -2.59 -24.59
CA PHE A 309 0.60 -2.55 -23.70
C PHE A 309 -0.71 -2.49 -24.48
N THR A 310 -0.77 -1.71 -25.56
CA THR A 310 -1.96 -1.62 -26.40
C THR A 310 -2.19 -2.91 -27.21
N GLY A 311 -1.11 -3.59 -27.64
CA GLY A 311 -1.19 -4.94 -28.19
C GLY A 311 -1.76 -5.96 -27.19
N TRP A 312 -1.29 -5.90 -25.94
CA TRP A 312 -1.78 -6.73 -24.83
C TRP A 312 -3.27 -6.48 -24.54
N ILE A 313 -3.72 -5.22 -24.49
CA ILE A 313 -5.14 -4.88 -24.32
C ILE A 313 -5.99 -5.47 -25.44
N ARG A 314 -5.57 -5.33 -26.72
CA ARG A 314 -6.32 -5.86 -27.87
C ARG A 314 -6.46 -7.38 -27.79
N LYS A 315 -5.39 -8.07 -27.38
CA LYS A 315 -5.37 -9.53 -27.26
C LYS A 315 -6.30 -10.02 -26.15
N ASN A 316 -6.24 -9.40 -24.98
CA ASN A 316 -6.92 -9.91 -23.79
C ASN A 316 -8.34 -9.39 -23.58
N ASN A 317 -8.72 -8.29 -24.24
CA ASN A 317 -10.07 -7.72 -24.13
C ASN A 317 -11.01 -8.15 -25.27
N ALA A 318 -10.71 -9.27 -25.94
CA ALA A 318 -11.57 -9.85 -26.96
C ALA A 318 -12.64 -10.78 -26.35
N SER A 319 -13.85 -10.80 -26.90
CA SER A 319 -14.83 -11.85 -26.60
C SER A 319 -14.36 -13.20 -27.16
N GLN A 320 -14.54 -14.26 -26.37
CA GLN A 320 -14.32 -15.65 -26.81
C GLN A 320 -15.28 -16.05 -27.94
N TYR A 321 -16.45 -15.40 -28.03
CA TYR A 321 -17.45 -15.64 -29.06
C TYR A 321 -17.53 -14.47 -30.04
N PRO A 322 -17.57 -14.72 -31.37
CA PRO A 322 -17.76 -13.66 -32.35
C PRO A 322 -19.15 -13.04 -32.17
N ARG A 323 -19.18 -11.73 -31.87
CA ARG A 323 -20.38 -10.90 -31.78
C ARG A 323 -20.17 -9.69 -32.68
N GLU A 324 -21.20 -9.35 -33.47
CA GLU A 324 -21.13 -8.29 -34.47
C GLU A 324 -20.91 -6.90 -33.84
N ASN A 325 -21.58 -6.62 -32.72
CA ASN A 325 -21.41 -5.40 -31.92
C ASN A 325 -20.90 -5.71 -30.51
N ASP A 326 -19.63 -6.13 -30.38
CA ASP A 326 -19.03 -6.43 -29.07
C ASP A 326 -18.63 -5.13 -28.33
N PRO A 327 -19.28 -4.80 -27.18
CA PRO A 327 -18.92 -3.62 -26.42
C PRO A 327 -17.49 -3.66 -25.86
N ARG A 328 -16.87 -4.85 -25.76
CA ARG A 328 -15.46 -4.96 -25.29
C ARG A 328 -14.47 -4.39 -26.30
N LYS A 329 -14.72 -4.55 -27.60
CA LYS A 329 -13.88 -3.97 -28.66
C LYS A 329 -13.96 -2.44 -28.65
N PHE A 330 -15.16 -1.90 -28.41
CA PHE A 330 -15.36 -0.47 -28.22
C PHE A 330 -14.59 0.04 -27.00
N GLU A 331 -14.77 -0.59 -25.82
CA GLU A 331 -14.05 -0.23 -24.60
C GLU A 331 -12.52 -0.31 -24.78
N ALA A 332 -12.01 -1.39 -25.39
CA ALA A 332 -10.59 -1.53 -25.69
C ALA A 332 -10.07 -0.39 -26.57
N THR A 333 -10.83 0.00 -27.59
CA THR A 333 -10.48 1.13 -28.47
C THR A 333 -10.46 2.45 -27.71
N VAL A 334 -11.42 2.68 -26.82
CA VAL A 334 -11.45 3.87 -25.95
C VAL A 334 -10.23 3.88 -25.03
N TYR A 335 -9.91 2.78 -24.34
CA TYR A 335 -8.72 2.70 -23.49
C TYR A 335 -7.45 2.98 -24.27
N ILE A 336 -7.29 2.36 -25.44
CA ILE A 336 -6.12 2.56 -26.30
C ILE A 336 -5.99 4.04 -26.70
N ARG A 337 -7.08 4.69 -27.11
CA ARG A 337 -7.08 6.12 -27.45
C ARG A 337 -6.73 6.99 -26.23
N CYS A 338 -7.34 6.74 -25.08
CA CYS A 338 -7.08 7.48 -23.85
C CYS A 338 -5.62 7.32 -23.40
N PHE A 339 -5.09 6.10 -23.43
CA PHE A 339 -3.71 5.84 -23.05
C PHE A 339 -2.72 6.50 -24.02
N TRP A 340 -2.92 6.38 -25.35
CA TRP A 340 -2.07 7.08 -26.33
C TRP A 340 -2.17 8.60 -26.22
N ALA A 341 -3.35 9.15 -25.91
CA ALA A 341 -3.52 10.58 -25.65
C ALA A 341 -2.75 11.01 -24.40
N LEU A 342 -2.82 10.23 -23.31
CA LEU A 342 -2.04 10.48 -22.10
C LEU A 342 -0.54 10.39 -22.38
N THR A 343 -0.10 9.39 -23.15
CA THR A 343 1.30 9.27 -23.59
C THR A 343 1.72 10.51 -24.37
N LEU A 344 0.93 10.96 -25.35
CA LEU A 344 1.23 12.17 -26.11
C LEU A 344 1.37 13.40 -25.20
N VAL A 345 0.50 13.57 -24.20
CA VAL A 345 0.61 14.66 -23.23
C VAL A 345 1.91 14.55 -22.43
N ILE A 346 2.28 13.36 -21.97
CA ILE A 346 3.54 13.12 -21.25
C ILE A 346 4.74 13.38 -22.17
N GLU A 347 4.69 12.96 -23.42
CA GLU A 347 5.73 13.20 -24.45
C GLU A 347 5.93 14.70 -24.70
N LEU A 348 4.83 15.47 -24.79
CA LEU A 348 4.91 16.92 -24.92
C LEU A 348 5.53 17.58 -23.69
N LEU A 349 5.20 17.09 -22.48
CA LEU A 349 5.82 17.55 -21.24
C LEU A 349 7.32 17.19 -21.19
N LEU A 350 7.70 15.98 -21.62
CA LEU A 350 9.10 15.55 -21.69
C LEU A 350 9.89 16.35 -22.74
N LEU A 351 9.29 16.65 -23.89
CA LEU A 351 9.89 17.49 -24.92
C LEU A 351 10.08 18.92 -24.41
N PHE A 352 9.07 19.49 -23.74
CA PHE A 352 9.18 20.79 -23.09
C PHE A 352 10.32 20.79 -22.06
N MET A 353 10.43 19.73 -21.25
CA MET A 353 11.55 19.57 -20.31
C MET A 353 12.89 19.49 -21.03
N LEU A 354 13.00 18.76 -22.15
CA LEU A 354 14.28 18.61 -22.86
C LEU A 354 14.80 19.97 -23.37
N VAL A 355 13.90 20.84 -23.83
CA VAL A 355 14.21 22.18 -24.35
C VAL A 355 14.50 23.17 -23.23
N PHE A 356 13.69 23.19 -22.17
CA PHE A 356 13.72 24.26 -21.16
C PHE A 356 14.40 23.88 -19.83
N ALA A 357 14.57 22.59 -19.52
CA ALA A 357 15.12 22.17 -18.22
C ALA A 357 16.60 22.51 -18.11
N ARG A 358 16.92 23.22 -17.02
CA ARG A 358 18.28 23.39 -16.51
C ARG A 358 18.40 22.69 -15.14
N PRO A 359 19.57 22.12 -14.78
CA PRO A 359 19.71 21.33 -13.56
C PRO A 359 19.32 22.05 -12.26
N GLU A 360 19.48 23.37 -12.19
CA GLU A 360 19.22 24.18 -11.00
C GLU A 360 17.81 24.80 -10.94
N GLN A 361 16.92 24.47 -11.89
CA GLN A 361 15.56 25.01 -11.90
C GLN A 361 14.59 24.14 -11.10
N ASN A 362 13.64 24.79 -10.42
CA ASN A 362 12.51 24.15 -9.71
C ASN A 362 11.81 23.06 -10.54
N MET A 363 11.69 23.28 -11.85
CA MET A 363 11.06 22.35 -12.78
C MET A 363 11.73 20.96 -12.80
N THR A 364 13.06 20.91 -12.72
CA THR A 364 13.87 19.68 -12.68
C THR A 364 13.60 18.91 -11.39
N HIS A 365 13.57 19.59 -10.25
CA HIS A 365 13.26 18.99 -8.96
C HIS A 365 11.83 18.41 -8.91
N ILE A 366 10.84 19.14 -9.45
CA ILE A 366 9.44 18.68 -9.51
C ILE A 366 9.32 17.45 -10.40
N PHE A 367 10.01 17.40 -11.53
CA PHE A 367 10.00 16.25 -12.43
C PHE A 367 10.56 14.99 -11.77
N VAL A 368 11.73 15.10 -11.12
CA VAL A 368 12.34 13.96 -10.42
C VAL A 368 11.44 13.48 -9.28
N ALA A 369 10.82 14.39 -8.52
CA ALA A 369 9.86 14.03 -7.48
C ALA A 369 8.64 13.30 -8.05
N ALA A 370 8.09 13.75 -9.20
CA ALA A 370 6.97 13.07 -9.84
C ALA A 370 7.36 11.64 -10.31
N LEU A 371 8.55 11.48 -10.89
CA LEU A 371 9.07 10.17 -11.30
C LEU A 371 9.27 9.23 -10.10
N GLN A 372 9.76 9.77 -8.98
CA GLN A 372 9.92 9.06 -7.70
C GLN A 372 8.56 8.61 -7.13
N ILE A 373 7.55 9.48 -7.14
CA ILE A 373 6.18 9.14 -6.71
C ILE A 373 5.60 8.01 -7.57
N VAL A 374 5.76 8.08 -8.89
CA VAL A 374 5.29 7.01 -9.80
C VAL A 374 6.02 5.69 -9.50
N THR A 375 7.34 5.74 -9.33
CA THR A 375 8.15 4.55 -8.99
C THR A 375 7.71 3.94 -7.67
N PHE A 376 7.49 4.77 -6.65
CA PHE A 376 6.98 4.35 -5.36
C PHE A 376 5.61 3.66 -5.48
N LEU A 377 4.64 4.29 -6.16
CA LEU A 377 3.31 3.72 -6.37
C LEU A 377 3.34 2.40 -7.14
N VAL A 378 4.22 2.26 -8.14
CA VAL A 378 4.41 1.01 -8.88
C VAL A 378 4.91 -0.10 -7.95
N LYS A 379 5.93 0.17 -7.13
CA LYS A 379 6.45 -0.81 -6.15
C LYS A 379 5.39 -1.19 -5.11
N VAL A 380 4.62 -0.21 -4.60
CA VAL A 380 3.51 -0.48 -3.68
C VAL A 380 2.44 -1.35 -4.34
N THR A 381 2.11 -1.09 -5.60
CA THR A 381 1.17 -1.93 -6.37
C THR A 381 1.69 -3.37 -6.52
N MET A 382 2.99 -3.54 -6.77
CA MET A 382 3.60 -4.87 -6.84
C MET A 382 3.53 -5.60 -5.49
N MET A 383 3.79 -4.90 -4.38
CA MET A 383 3.65 -5.50 -3.04
C MET A 383 2.19 -5.86 -2.73
N LEU A 384 1.23 -5.02 -3.12
CA LEU A 384 -0.20 -5.34 -3.01
C LEU A 384 -0.60 -6.55 -3.85
N PHE A 385 -0.01 -6.70 -5.04
CA PHE A 385 -0.20 -7.92 -5.84
C PHE A 385 0.32 -9.16 -5.11
N VAL A 386 1.47 -9.07 -4.42
CA VAL A 386 1.96 -10.16 -3.54
C VAL A 386 0.96 -10.47 -2.43
N TYR A 387 0.35 -9.46 -1.79
CA TYR A 387 -0.71 -9.68 -0.80
C TYR A 387 -1.87 -10.51 -1.35
N VAL A 388 -2.38 -10.12 -2.51
CA VAL A 388 -3.47 -10.82 -3.18
C VAL A 388 -3.04 -12.22 -3.63
N TRP A 389 -1.82 -12.37 -4.16
CA TRP A 389 -1.31 -13.65 -4.64
C TRP A 389 -1.18 -14.67 -3.49
N VAL A 390 -0.60 -14.25 -2.36
CA VAL A 390 -0.48 -15.07 -1.15
C VAL A 390 -1.87 -15.52 -0.65
N ARG A 391 -2.84 -14.60 -0.63
CA ARG A 391 -4.23 -14.87 -0.22
C ARG A 391 -4.89 -16.02 -0.99
N TRP A 392 -4.61 -16.14 -2.28
CA TRP A 392 -5.24 -17.16 -3.14
C TRP A 392 -4.38 -18.42 -3.35
N THR A 393 -3.17 -18.47 -2.80
CA THR A 393 -2.25 -19.61 -2.95
C THR A 393 -2.05 -20.39 -1.66
N ILE A 394 -1.98 -19.70 -0.52
CA ILE A 394 -1.69 -20.35 0.77
C ILE A 394 -3.00 -20.74 1.46
N PRO A 395 -3.12 -21.98 1.98
CA PRO A 395 -4.30 -22.38 2.74
C PRO A 395 -4.38 -21.61 4.07
N ARG A 396 -5.60 -21.51 4.61
CA ARG A 396 -5.83 -20.88 5.92
C ARG A 396 -5.14 -21.67 7.04
N PHE A 397 -4.50 -20.98 7.97
CA PHE A 397 -3.94 -21.58 9.18
C PHE A 397 -4.94 -21.54 10.33
N ARG A 398 -4.97 -22.61 11.12
CA ARG A 398 -5.73 -22.62 12.37
C ARG A 398 -5.06 -21.69 13.39
N TYR A 399 -5.86 -21.06 14.25
CA TYR A 399 -5.40 -20.16 15.33
C TYR A 399 -4.20 -20.69 16.11
N ASP A 400 -4.25 -21.94 16.55
CA ASP A 400 -3.20 -22.54 17.38
C ASP A 400 -1.86 -22.67 16.63
N GLN A 401 -1.90 -22.97 15.32
CA GLN A 401 -0.71 -23.07 14.48
C GLN A 401 -0.09 -21.70 14.22
N LEU A 402 -0.95 -20.71 14.01
CA LEU A 402 -0.58 -19.33 13.79
C LEU A 402 0.09 -18.74 15.04
N GLN A 403 -0.49 -18.95 16.22
CA GLN A 403 0.13 -18.54 17.49
C GLN A 403 1.48 -19.23 17.74
N ARG A 404 1.60 -20.53 17.45
CA ARG A 404 2.88 -21.24 17.53
C ARG A 404 3.92 -20.68 16.56
N LEU A 405 3.52 -20.33 15.34
CA LEU A 405 4.43 -19.71 14.36
C LEU A 405 4.97 -18.37 14.88
N GLY A 406 4.12 -17.51 15.43
CA GLY A 406 4.54 -16.23 16.01
C GLY A 406 5.49 -16.40 17.19
N TRP A 407 5.09 -17.18 18.20
CA TRP A 407 5.79 -17.28 19.47
C TRP A 407 6.99 -18.24 19.45
N GLU A 408 6.87 -19.41 18.83
CA GLU A 408 7.93 -20.44 18.87
C GLU A 408 8.96 -20.27 17.75
N LYS A 409 8.62 -19.57 16.65
CA LYS A 409 9.51 -19.43 15.49
C LYS A 409 9.90 -17.98 15.22
N LEU A 410 8.95 -17.10 14.93
CA LEU A 410 9.26 -15.73 14.49
C LEU A 410 9.94 -14.91 15.58
N LEU A 411 9.48 -15.02 16.83
CA LEU A 411 10.08 -14.28 17.95
C LEU A 411 11.54 -14.70 18.20
N PRO A 412 11.89 -16.00 18.41
CA PRO A 412 13.28 -16.40 18.58
C PRO A 412 14.17 -16.04 17.36
N LEU A 413 13.66 -16.19 16.14
CA LEU A 413 14.40 -15.83 14.93
C LEU A 413 14.68 -14.32 14.85
N SER A 414 13.74 -13.47 15.28
CA SER A 414 13.93 -12.03 15.31
C SER A 414 15.01 -11.61 16.31
N LEU A 415 15.05 -12.23 17.50
CA LEU A 415 16.08 -12.01 18.50
C LEU A 415 17.47 -12.46 18.00
N LEU A 416 17.53 -13.65 17.38
CA LEU A 416 18.74 -14.15 16.76
C LEU A 416 19.25 -13.18 15.68
N ASN A 417 18.34 -12.63 14.86
CA ASN A 417 18.71 -11.68 13.82
C ASN A 417 19.30 -10.39 14.40
N ILE A 418 18.72 -9.85 15.48
CA ILE A 418 19.26 -8.68 16.18
C ILE A 418 20.68 -8.97 16.68
N PHE A 419 20.90 -10.12 17.32
CA PHE A 419 22.21 -10.48 17.85
C PHE A 419 23.28 -10.60 16.75
N ILE A 420 22.97 -11.32 15.67
CA ILE A 420 23.88 -11.46 14.52
C ILE A 420 24.17 -10.10 13.91
N THR A 421 23.14 -9.28 13.72
CA THR A 421 23.27 -7.95 13.13
C THR A 421 24.15 -7.05 13.99
N GLY A 422 23.92 -7.02 15.29
CA GLY A 422 24.73 -6.26 16.23
C GLY A 422 26.19 -6.69 16.23
N ALA A 423 26.45 -8.00 16.20
CA ALA A 423 27.81 -8.53 16.13
C ALA A 423 28.51 -8.15 14.81
N VAL A 424 27.79 -8.22 13.68
CA VAL A 424 28.33 -7.86 12.35
C VAL A 424 28.62 -6.37 12.26
N VAL A 425 27.70 -5.50 12.73
CA VAL A 425 27.92 -4.05 12.69
C VAL A 425 29.14 -3.67 13.53
N VAL A 426 29.24 -4.16 14.77
CA VAL A 426 30.42 -3.92 15.62
C VAL A 426 31.72 -4.44 15.02
N ALA A 427 31.67 -5.57 14.30
CA ALA A 427 32.85 -6.11 13.62
C ALA A 427 33.29 -5.29 12.39
N LEU A 428 32.35 -4.61 11.72
CA LEU A 428 32.62 -3.78 10.54
C LEU A 428 33.00 -2.34 10.90
N GLY A 429 32.78 -1.90 12.14
CA GLY A 429 33.12 -0.56 12.65
C GLY A 429 31.87 0.31 12.79
#